data_AF-A0A0G0YNY6-F1
#
_entry.id   AF-A0A0G0YNY6-F1
#
_cell.length_a   1.000
_cell.length_b   1.000
_cell.length_c   1.000
_cell.angle_alpha   90.00
_cell.angle_beta   90.00
_cell.angle_gamma   90.00
#
_symmetry.space_group_name_H-M   'P 1'
#
loop_
_entity.id
_entity.type
_entity.pdbx_description
1 polymer ?
#
loop_
_entity_poly.entity_id
_entity_poly.type
_entity_poly.pdbx_seq_one_letter_code
_entity_poly.pdbx_strand_id
1 'polypeptide(L)' 'MPNLENLLPEAGIIAITDVVVFIFVALYTVFSFLLMKQIKLMNKSFSTPLGGVFTFFGRLHFFAALILLLAALLNL' A
#
# COMPACT_ATOMS: atom_id res chain seq x y z
N MET A 1 3.58 -1.01 -42.60
CA MET A 1 4.06 -1.25 -41.22
C MET A 1 2.83 -1.40 -40.35
N PRO A 2 2.71 -2.45 -39.50
CA PRO A 2 1.61 -2.50 -38.56
C PRO A 2 1.66 -1.25 -37.67
N ASN A 3 0.57 -0.49 -37.62
CA ASN A 3 0.47 0.68 -36.75
C ASN A 3 0.64 0.21 -35.30
N LEU A 4 1.64 0.77 -34.61
CA LEU A 4 1.98 0.43 -33.23
C LEU A 4 0.76 0.57 -32.29
N GLU A 5 -0.18 1.45 -32.65
CA GLU A 5 -1.49 1.68 -31.99
C GLU A 5 -2.37 0.43 -31.92
N ASN A 6 -2.22 -0.53 -32.85
CA ASN A 6 -2.99 -1.78 -32.85
C ASN A 6 -2.34 -2.91 -32.03
N LEU A 7 -1.07 -2.75 -31.60
CA LEU A 7 -0.35 -3.78 -30.84
C LEU A 7 -0.57 -3.66 -29.33
N LEU A 8 -0.88 -2.46 -28.83
CA LEU A 8 -1.17 -2.20 -27.43
C LEU A 8 -2.37 -1.23 -27.32
N PRO A 9 -3.60 -1.74 -27.31
CA PRO A 9 -4.77 -0.90 -27.09
C PRO A 9 -4.65 -0.18 -25.74
N GLU A 10 -5.01 1.10 -25.70
CA GLU A 10 -4.94 1.95 -24.50
C GLU A 10 -5.60 1.28 -23.27
N ALA A 11 -6.75 0.65 -23.48
CA ALA A 11 -7.46 -0.12 -22.45
C ALA A 11 -6.62 -1.27 -21.86
N GLY A 12 -5.79 -1.92 -22.68
CA GLY A 12 -4.87 -2.98 -22.22
C GLY A 12 -3.75 -2.43 -21.35
N ILE A 13 -3.20 -1.27 -21.69
CA ILE A 13 -2.15 -0.60 -20.90
C ILE A 13 -2.72 -0.15 -19.55
N ILE A 14 -3.94 0.39 -19.53
CA ILE A 14 -4.62 0.81 -18.30
C ILE A 14 -4.84 -0.41 -17.40
N ALA A 15 -5.42 -1.49 -17.92
CA ALA A 15 -5.67 -2.72 -17.13
C ALA A 15 -4.38 -3.34 -16.56
N ILE A 16 -3.30 -3.38 -17.33
CA ILE A 16 -1.99 -3.86 -16.83
C ILE A 16 -1.49 -2.95 -15.70
N THR A 17 -1.62 -1.64 -15.88
CA THR A 17 -1.18 -0.65 -14.89
C THR A 17 -1.98 -0.79 -13.59
N ASP A 18 -3.30 -0.95 -13.66
CA ASP A 18 -4.17 -1.14 -12.49
C ASP A 18 -3.80 -2.40 -11.71
N VAL A 19 -3.54 -3.51 -12.40
CA VAL A 19 -3.07 -4.75 -11.76
C VAL A 19 -1.71 -4.56 -11.10
N VAL A 20 -0.76 -3.88 -11.76
CA VAL A 20 0.57 -3.61 -11.19
C VAL A 20 0.45 -2.74 -9.95
N VAL A 21 -0.33 -1.65 -10.02
CA VAL A 21 -0.58 -0.75 -8.88
C VAL A 21 -1.21 -1.52 -7.73
N PHE A 22 -2.22 -2.36 -8.00
CA PHE A 22 -2.86 -3.18 -6.98
C PHE A 22 -1.86 -4.10 -6.26
N ILE A 23 -0.97 -4.77 -6.99
CA ILE A 23 0.08 -5.62 -6.40
C ILE A 23 0.99 -4.79 -5.48
N PHE A 24 1.45 -3.61 -5.93
CA PHE A 24 2.30 -2.75 -5.11
C PHE A 24 1.58 -2.27 -3.85
N VAL A 25 0.32 -1.86 -3.95
CA VAL A 25 -0.47 -1.40 -2.81
C VAL A 25 -0.75 -2.55 -1.84
N ALA A 26 -0.98 -3.77 -2.33
CA ALA A 26 -1.14 -4.96 -1.48
C ALA A 26 0.14 -5.24 -0.68
N LEU A 27 1.30 -5.25 -1.33
CA LEU A 27 2.60 -5.42 -0.66
C LEU A 27 2.87 -4.29 0.34
N TYR A 28 2.54 -3.05 -0.03
CA TYR A 28 2.68 -1.90 0.85
C TYR A 28 1.78 -1.99 2.09
N THR A 29 0.57 -2.53 1.94
CA THR A 29 -0.35 -2.76 3.06
C THR A 29 0.24 -3.77 4.04
N VAL A 30 0.84 -4.87 3.54
CA VAL A 30 1.57 -5.82 4.38
C VAL A 30 2.74 -5.15 5.10
N PHE A 31 3.53 -4.35 4.38
CA PHE A 31 4.63 -3.58 4.97
C PHE A 31 4.15 -2.64 6.10
N SER A 32 3.09 -1.87 5.88
CA SER A 32 2.53 -0.95 6.87
C SER A 32 2.02 -1.68 8.13
N PHE A 33 1.48 -2.89 7.98
CA PHE A 33 1.12 -3.75 9.11
C PHE A 33 2.34 -4.23 9.90
N LEU A 34 3.41 -4.61 9.21
CA LEU A 34 4.68 -5.01 9.85
C LEU A 34 5.31 -3.84 10.61
N LEU A 35 5.28 -2.63 10.04
CA LEU A 35 5.71 -1.42 10.73
C LEU A 35 4.93 -1.18 12.04
N MET A 36 3.61 -1.34 12.02
CA MET A 36 2.79 -1.21 13.24
C MET A 36 3.22 -2.22 14.32
N LYS A 37 3.54 -3.47 13.93
CA LYS A 37 4.08 -4.47 14.85
C LYS A 37 5.46 -4.06 15.40
N GLN A 38 6.33 -3.53 14.55
CA GLN A 38 7.66 -3.05 14.97
C GLN A 38 7.57 -1.88 15.95
N ILE A 39 6.66 -0.93 15.73
CA ILE A 39 6.40 0.18 16.67
C ILE A 39 5.97 -0.36 18.04
N LYS A 40 5.08 -1.37 18.06
CA LYS A 40 4.65 -2.01 19.31
C LYS A 40 5.82 -2.70 20.03
N LEU A 41 6.70 -3.37 19.30
CA LEU A 41 7.90 -4.00 19.87
C LEU A 41 8.87 -2.95 20.40
N MET A 42 9.12 -1.88 19.64
CA MET A 42 9.99 -0.77 20.04
C MET A 42 9.49 -0.11 21.33
N ASN A 43 8.20 0.21 21.40
CA ASN A 43 7.60 0.81 22.59
C ASN A 43 7.69 -0.11 23.82
N LYS A 44 7.64 -1.43 23.63
CA LYS A 44 7.79 -2.41 24.71
C LYS A 44 9.25 -2.56 25.17
N SER A 45 10.21 -2.58 24.24
CA SER A 45 11.62 -2.87 24.54
C SER A 45 12.41 -1.64 25.01
N PHE A 46 12.08 -0.45 24.51
CA PHE A 46 12.87 0.76 24.74
C PHE A 46 12.16 1.84 25.57
N SER A 47 10.95 1.56 26.10
CA SER A 47 10.15 2.51 26.89
C SER A 47 10.12 3.91 26.28
N THR A 48 9.81 3.97 24.98
CA THR A 48 9.96 5.17 24.17
C THR A 48 9.09 6.31 24.72
N PRO A 49 9.64 7.49 25.03
CA PRO A 49 8.91 8.59 25.69
C PRO A 49 7.64 9.04 24.94
N LEU A 50 7.63 8.86 23.61
CA LEU A 50 6.52 9.21 22.72
C LEU A 50 5.82 7.99 22.11
N GLY A 51 5.86 6.83 22.78
CA GLY A 51 5.32 5.59 22.25
C GLY A 51 3.84 5.65 21.84
N GLY A 52 3.04 6.45 22.55
CA GLY A 52 1.64 6.72 22.19
C GLY A 52 1.50 7.41 20.83
N VAL A 53 2.34 8.41 20.56
CA VAL A 53 2.35 9.17 19.28
C VAL A 53 2.76 8.26 18.13
N PHE A 54 3.85 7.49 18.30
CA PHE A 54 4.29 6.53 17.28
C PHE A 54 3.23 5.47 17.00
N THR A 55 2.54 4.98 18.03
CA THR A 55 1.45 4.00 17.87
C THR A 55 0.27 4.62 17.11
N PHE A 56 -0.09 5.87 17.39
CA PHE A 56 -1.17 6.56 16.68
C PHE A 56 -0.84 6.71 15.19
N PHE A 57 0.32 7.26 14.85
CA PHE A 57 0.73 7.42 13.45
C PHE A 57 0.90 6.07 12.74
N GLY A 58 1.45 5.06 13.41
CA GLY A 58 1.54 3.71 12.86
C GLY A 58 0.17 3.10 12.52
N ARG A 59 -0.83 3.30 13.40
CA ARG A 59 -2.22 2.86 13.13
C ARG A 59 -2.85 3.66 12.00
N LEU A 60 -2.73 4.99 12.03
CA LEU A 60 -3.25 5.86 10.97
C LEU A 60 -2.67 5.49 9.60
N HIS A 61 -1.35 5.26 9.54
CA HIS A 61 -0.65 4.85 8.34
C HIS A 61 -1.13 3.50 7.80
N PHE A 62 -1.31 2.50 8.68
CA PHE A 62 -1.88 1.20 8.30
C PHE A 62 -3.32 1.33 7.78
N PHE A 63 -4.17 2.13 8.43
CA PHE A 63 -5.54 2.36 7.95
C PHE A 63 -5.56 3.09 6.61
N ALA A 64 -4.69 4.06 6.38
CA ALA A 64 -4.56 4.72 5.08
C ALA A 64 -4.15 3.73 3.99
N ALA A 65 -3.20 2.83 4.27
CA ALA A 65 -2.81 1.77 3.34
C ALA A 65 -3.97 0.80 3.03
N LEU A 66 -4.76 0.43 4.04
CA LEU A 66 -5.98 -0.39 3.85
C LEU A 66 -7.01 0.31 2.95
N ILE A 67 -7.25 1.61 3.15
CA ILE A 67 -8.17 2.38 2.31
C ILE A 67 -7.65 2.43 0.87
N LEU A 68 -6.35 2.64 0.67
CA LEU A 68 -5.73 2.61 -0.65
C LEU A 68 -5.85 1.23 -1.32
N LEU A 69 -5.67 0.14 -0.56
CA LEU A 69 -5.86 -1.21 -1.07
C LEU A 69 -7.30 -1.46 -1.52
N LEU A 70 -8.27 -1.03 -0.73
CA LEU A 70 -9.68 -1.12 -1.11
C LEU A 70 -10.00 -0.26 -2.34
N ALA A 71 -9.45 0.96 -2.42
CA ALA A 71 -9.62 1.82 -3.59
C ALA A 71 -9.00 1.19 -4.85
N ALA A 72 -7.80 0.61 -4.74
CA ALA A 72 -7.14 -0.08 -5.83
C ALA A 72 -7.92 -1.34 -6.27
N LEU A 73 -8.53 -2.07 -5.32
CA LEU A 73 -9.37 -3.23 -5.62
C LEU A 73 -10.67 -2.83 -6.34
N LEU A 74 -11.27 -1.71 -5.97
CA LEU A 74 -12.50 -1.19 -6.61
C LEU A 74 -12.25 -0.58 -7.99
N ASN A 75 -11.01 -0.17 -8.26
CA ASN A 75 -10.59 0.38 -9.55
C ASN A 75 -10.21 -0.71 -10.57
N LEU A 76 -10.21 -1.97 -10.15
CA LEU A 76 -9.81 -3.15 -10.92
C LEU A 76 -11.05 -3.84 -11.50
#